data_AF-A0A1M3DZC9-F1
#
_entry.id   AF-A0A1M3DZC9-F1
#
_cell.length_a   1.000
_cell.length_b   1.000
_cell.length_c   1.000
_cell.angle_alpha   90.00
_cell.angle_beta   90.00
_cell.angle_gamma   90.00
#
_symmetry.space_group_name_H-M   'P 1'
#
loop_
_entity.id
_entity.type
_entity.pdbx_description
1 polymer ?
#
loop_
_entity_poly.entity_id
_entity_poly.type
_entity_poly.pdbx_seq_one_letter_code
_entity_poly.pdbx_strand_id
1 'polypeptide(L)'
;MGTYSIIYLKKPETAKEVNKLLKEKYNLTYENYNGVDYGIFFTQEMFDEDLRFMNEDEDGKKNIPHFERPISKETYYSLLFGGGNCFGDIGTFCTKISSISEKDVETIKVLQDFSQTPEFKKYVNYSKSKNIRRLLNTKV
;
A
#
# COMPACT_ATOMS: atom_id res chain seq x y z
N MET A 1 4.09 -8.19 18.32
CA MET A 1 3.87 -6.91 17.62
C MET A 1 5.10 -6.56 16.80
N GLY A 2 4.95 -6.24 15.52
CA GLY A 2 6.08 -5.87 14.64
C GLY A 2 6.27 -4.35 14.56
N THR A 3 7.48 -3.92 14.21
CA THR A 3 7.72 -2.55 13.75
C THR A 3 7.38 -2.45 12.26
N TYR A 4 6.56 -1.46 11.90
CA TYR A 4 6.15 -1.15 10.53
C TYR A 4 6.70 0.20 10.09
N SER A 5 6.99 0.34 8.79
CA SER A 5 7.20 1.62 8.14
C SER A 5 5.98 1.96 7.31
N ILE A 6 5.53 3.21 7.41
CA ILE A 6 4.40 3.73 6.63
C ILE A 6 4.88 4.96 5.88
N ILE A 7 4.82 4.91 4.55
CA ILE A 7 5.11 6.06 3.68
C ILE A 7 3.77 6.65 3.23
N TYR A 8 3.56 7.94 3.47
CA TYR A 8 2.41 8.67 2.97
C TYR A 8 2.79 9.48 1.74
N LEU A 9 1.93 9.48 0.73
CA LEU A 9 1.94 10.51 -0.30
C LEU A 9 1.41 11.83 0.28
N LYS A 10 1.83 12.96 -0.29
CA LYS A 10 1.28 14.29 0.04
C LYS A 10 -0.17 14.41 -0.41
N LYS A 11 -0.50 13.75 -1.51
CA LYS A 11 -1.81 13.73 -2.16
C LYS A 11 -2.20 12.27 -2.45
N PRO A 12 -3.16 11.69 -1.72
CA PRO A 12 -3.58 10.30 -1.93
C PRO A 12 -3.96 9.98 -3.37
N GLU A 13 -4.58 10.94 -4.07
CA GLU A 13 -5.02 10.81 -5.46
C GLU A 13 -3.87 10.59 -6.46
N THR A 14 -2.63 10.94 -6.09
CA THR A 14 -1.45 10.71 -6.93
C THR A 14 -0.90 9.27 -6.85
N ALA A 15 -1.49 8.39 -6.03
CA ALA A 15 -1.02 7.02 -5.87
C ALA A 15 -0.93 6.24 -7.19
N LYS A 16 -1.92 6.40 -8.06
CA LYS A 16 -1.93 5.75 -9.39
C LYS A 16 -0.80 6.25 -10.28
N GLU A 17 -0.58 7.57 -10.30
CA GLU A 17 0.53 8.20 -11.03
C GLU A 17 1.88 7.73 -10.52
N VAL A 18 2.08 7.70 -9.20
CA VAL A 18 3.34 7.26 -8.58
C VAL A 18 3.57 5.77 -8.85
N ASN A 19 2.56 4.92 -8.75
CA ASN A 19 2.71 3.50 -9.06
C ASN A 19 3.10 3.27 -10.52
N LYS A 20 2.49 4.01 -11.45
CA LYS A 20 2.85 3.96 -12.88
C LYS A 20 4.29 4.40 -13.11
N LEU A 21 4.70 5.51 -12.49
CA LEU A 21 6.09 6.00 -12.53
C LEU A 21 7.07 4.93 -12.02
N LEU A 22 6.76 4.29 -10.88
CA LEU A 22 7.62 3.26 -10.31
C LEU A 22 7.67 2.00 -11.18
N LYS A 23 6.53 1.60 -11.76
CA LYS A 23 6.43 0.48 -12.71
C LYS A 23 7.34 0.69 -13.92
N GLU A 24 7.23 1.85 -14.55
CA GLU A 24 7.97 2.18 -15.78
C GLU A 24 9.47 2.39 -15.50
N LYS A 25 9.82 3.09 -14.42
CA LYS A 25 11.21 3.47 -14.13
C LYS A 25 12.05 2.33 -13.55
N TYR A 26 11.43 1.42 -12.80
CA TYR A 26 12.11 0.32 -12.12
C TYR A 26 11.70 -1.06 -12.65
N ASN A 27 10.95 -1.11 -13.75
CA ASN A 27 10.48 -2.33 -14.41
C ASN A 27 9.78 -3.32 -13.45
N LEU A 28 9.00 -2.78 -12.51
CA LEU A 28 8.27 -3.59 -11.54
C LEU A 28 7.13 -4.35 -12.22
N THR A 29 6.94 -5.61 -11.81
CA THR A 29 5.79 -6.40 -12.21
C THR A 29 4.74 -6.34 -11.11
N TYR A 30 3.60 -5.71 -11.41
CA TYR A 30 2.46 -5.68 -10.49
C TYR A 30 1.48 -6.80 -10.83
N GLU A 31 0.89 -7.38 -9.81
CA GLU A 31 -0.25 -8.28 -9.98
C GLU A 31 -1.45 -7.47 -10.49
N ASN A 32 -2.24 -8.10 -11.37
CA ASN A 32 -3.43 -7.48 -11.93
C ASN A 32 -4.66 -8.33 -11.57
N TYR A 33 -5.63 -7.70 -10.92
CA TYR A 33 -6.90 -8.32 -10.58
C TYR A 33 -8.02 -7.49 -11.19
N ASN A 34 -8.81 -8.10 -12.08
CA ASN A 34 -9.93 -7.45 -12.78
C ASN A 34 -9.57 -6.11 -13.44
N GLY A 35 -8.36 -6.00 -14.01
CA GLY A 35 -7.90 -4.77 -14.66
C GLY A 35 -7.28 -3.73 -13.71
N VAL A 36 -7.21 -4.02 -12.41
CA VAL A 36 -6.56 -3.16 -11.41
C VAL A 36 -5.15 -3.67 -11.13
N ASP A 37 -4.15 -2.83 -11.38
CA ASP A 37 -2.75 -3.09 -11.05
C ASP A 37 -2.49 -2.80 -9.57
N TYR A 38 -2.09 -3.83 -8.80
CA TYR A 38 -1.73 -3.74 -7.39
C TYR A 38 -0.26 -3.31 -7.22
N GLY A 39 -0.03 -2.01 -7.34
CA GLY A 39 1.26 -1.35 -7.12
C GLY A 39 1.61 -1.07 -5.65
N ILE A 40 2.77 -0.42 -5.44
CA ILE A 40 3.36 -0.19 -4.11
C ILE A 40 2.49 0.71 -3.21
N PHE A 41 1.97 1.81 -3.73
CA PHE A 41 1.09 2.71 -2.98
C PHE A 41 -0.36 2.32 -3.17
N PHE A 42 -1.09 2.13 -2.07
CA PHE A 42 -2.47 1.68 -2.13
C PHE A 42 -3.37 2.74 -2.81
N THR A 43 -4.15 2.36 -3.82
CA THR A 43 -5.02 3.28 -4.58
C THR A 43 -6.49 3.10 -4.21
N GLN A 44 -7.33 4.07 -4.60
CA GLN A 44 -8.79 3.92 -4.51
C GLN A 44 -9.30 2.74 -5.35
N GLU A 45 -8.67 2.47 -6.50
CA GLU A 45 -9.05 1.34 -7.38
C GLU A 45 -8.75 -0.01 -6.71
N MET A 46 -7.60 -0.15 -6.03
CA MET A 46 -7.31 -1.35 -5.21
C MET A 46 -8.32 -1.51 -4.09
N PHE A 47 -8.66 -0.41 -3.40
CA PHE A 47 -9.68 -0.44 -2.34
C PHE A 47 -11.04 -0.90 -2.86
N ASP A 48 -11.48 -0.35 -3.99
CA ASP A 48 -12.78 -0.67 -4.58
C ASP A 48 -12.81 -2.12 -5.10
N GLU A 49 -11.71 -2.62 -5.68
CA GLU A 49 -11.58 -4.02 -6.11
C GLU A 49 -11.52 -4.99 -4.92
N ASP A 50 -10.77 -4.64 -3.86
CA ASP A 50 -10.75 -5.41 -2.62
C ASP A 50 -12.16 -5.46 -2.01
N LEU A 51 -12.88 -4.34 -1.97
CA LEU A 51 -14.26 -4.34 -1.46
C LEU A 51 -15.20 -5.19 -2.32
N ARG A 52 -15.07 -5.10 -3.64
CA ARG A 52 -15.82 -5.95 -4.60
C ARG A 52 -15.55 -7.42 -4.30
N PHE A 53 -14.29 -7.82 -4.22
CA PHE A 53 -13.86 -9.18 -3.88
C PHE A 53 -14.47 -9.65 -2.56
N MET A 54 -14.44 -8.82 -1.53
CA MET A 54 -14.95 -9.17 -0.19
C MET A 54 -16.47 -9.33 -0.13
N ASN A 55 -17.20 -8.72 -1.06
CA ASN A 55 -18.66 -8.75 -1.14
C ASN A 55 -19.20 -9.80 -2.13
N GLU A 56 -18.53 -9.99 -3.26
CA GLU A 56 -19.04 -10.75 -4.40
C GLU A 56 -18.45 -12.16 -4.46
N ASP A 57 -17.14 -12.28 -4.28
CA ASP A 57 -16.41 -13.55 -4.44
C ASP A 57 -16.57 -14.45 -3.20
N GLU A 58 -16.79 -15.75 -3.44
CA GLU A 58 -16.98 -16.73 -2.35
C GLU A 58 -15.76 -16.82 -1.43
N ASP A 59 -14.55 -16.68 -1.97
CA ASP A 59 -13.33 -16.67 -1.15
C ASP A 59 -13.18 -15.37 -0.35
N GLY A 60 -13.58 -14.22 -0.91
CA GLY A 60 -13.61 -12.95 -0.19
C GLY A 60 -14.65 -12.94 0.94
N LYS A 61 -15.81 -13.56 0.74
CA LYS A 61 -16.83 -13.73 1.80
C LYS A 61 -16.30 -14.51 3.00
N LYS A 62 -15.43 -15.50 2.77
CA LYS A 62 -14.80 -16.31 3.84
C LYS A 62 -13.80 -15.52 4.69
N ASN A 63 -13.23 -14.42 4.20
CA ASN A 63 -12.25 -13.63 4.96
C ASN A 63 -12.87 -12.90 6.16
N ILE A 64 -14.15 -12.52 6.07
CA ILE A 64 -14.88 -11.87 7.18
C ILE A 64 -16.30 -12.47 7.24
N PRO A 65 -16.41 -13.72 7.69
CA PRO A 65 -17.66 -14.49 7.57
C PRO A 65 -18.75 -13.99 8.52
N HIS A 66 -18.39 -13.18 9.52
CA HIS A 66 -19.31 -12.65 10.53
C HIS A 66 -20.00 -11.34 10.13
N PHE A 67 -19.61 -10.73 9.01
CA PHE A 67 -20.24 -9.50 8.53
C PHE A 67 -21.35 -9.83 7.53
N GLU A 68 -22.53 -9.21 7.70
CA GLU A 68 -23.59 -9.26 6.71
C GLU A 68 -23.13 -8.57 5.41
N ARG A 69 -23.57 -9.11 4.27
CA ARG A 69 -23.22 -8.58 2.94
C ARG A 69 -24.40 -7.82 2.34
N PRO A 70 -24.15 -6.72 1.62
CA PRO A 70 -22.84 -6.14 1.31
C PRO A 70 -22.23 -5.33 2.47
N ILE A 71 -20.92 -5.44 2.67
CA ILE A 71 -20.14 -4.53 3.52
C ILE A 71 -20.09 -3.18 2.80
N SER A 72 -20.38 -2.09 3.53
CA SER A 72 -20.28 -0.73 2.99
C SER A 72 -18.82 -0.28 2.84
N LYS A 73 -18.58 0.74 2.00
CA LYS A 73 -17.25 1.34 1.85
C LYS A 73 -16.70 1.85 3.17
N GLU A 74 -17.53 2.49 3.98
CA GLU A 74 -17.15 3.09 5.26
C GLU A 74 -16.77 2.02 6.28
N THR A 75 -17.54 0.93 6.33
CA THR A 75 -17.24 -0.21 7.19
C THR A 75 -15.94 -0.87 6.76
N TYR A 76 -15.75 -1.16 5.48
CA TYR A 76 -14.53 -1.80 4.99
C TYR A 76 -13.29 -0.92 5.17
N TYR A 77 -13.41 0.38 4.90
CA TYR A 77 -12.38 1.36 5.17
C TYR A 77 -11.98 1.36 6.65
N SER A 78 -12.97 1.34 7.55
CA SER A 78 -12.71 1.26 9.00
C SER A 78 -12.04 -0.06 9.40
N LEU A 79 -12.36 -1.17 8.73
CA LEU A 79 -11.71 -2.46 8.99
C LEU A 79 -10.26 -2.48 8.52
N LEU A 80 -9.94 -1.85 7.40
CA LEU A 80 -8.57 -1.77 6.87
C LEU A 80 -7.71 -0.71 7.57
N PHE A 81 -8.27 0.48 7.79
CA PHE A 81 -7.51 1.68 8.19
C PHE A 81 -7.95 2.26 9.55
N GLY A 82 -8.92 1.64 10.22
CA GLY A 82 -9.43 2.10 11.52
C GLY A 82 -8.42 2.07 12.66
N GLY A 83 -8.83 2.63 13.80
CA GLY A 83 -7.98 2.78 14.98
C GLY A 83 -7.40 1.46 15.46
N GLY A 84 -6.08 1.34 15.46
CA GLY A 84 -5.34 0.14 15.87
C GLY A 84 -4.73 -0.65 14.71
N ASN A 85 -5.11 -0.36 13.46
CA ASN A 85 -4.48 -0.96 12.29
C ASN A 85 -3.11 -0.34 12.00
N CYS A 86 -2.19 -1.19 11.53
CA CYS A 86 -0.85 -0.78 11.10
C CYS A 86 -0.83 -0.28 9.65
N PHE A 87 -1.93 -0.49 8.91
CA PHE A 87 -2.10 0.01 7.56
C PHE A 87 -2.41 1.50 7.63
N GLY A 88 -1.84 2.26 6.69
CA GLY A 88 -1.99 3.71 6.66
C GLY A 88 -3.38 4.11 6.19
N ASP A 89 -3.45 4.62 4.97
CA ASP A 89 -4.66 5.06 4.29
C ASP A 89 -4.45 4.84 2.78
N ILE A 90 -5.42 5.20 1.95
CA ILE A 90 -5.22 5.37 0.51
C ILE A 90 -4.06 6.36 0.29
N GLY A 91 -3.20 6.03 -0.68
CA GLY A 91 -1.96 6.72 -0.94
C GLY A 91 -0.85 6.42 0.07
N THR A 92 -0.90 5.25 0.71
CA THR A 92 0.19 4.80 1.59
C THR A 92 0.81 3.50 1.12
N PHE A 93 2.09 3.36 1.45
CA PHE A 93 2.80 2.09 1.44
C PHE A 93 3.08 1.68 2.88
N CYS A 94 2.79 0.43 3.24
CA CYS A 94 3.07 -0.11 4.56
C CYS A 94 3.84 -1.43 4.43
N THR A 95 4.94 -1.56 5.15
CA THR A 95 5.70 -2.82 5.23
C THR A 95 6.27 -3.03 6.63
N LYS A 96 6.44 -4.30 7.00
CA LYS A 96 6.96 -4.72 8.30
C LYS A 96 8.49 -4.74 8.27
N ILE A 97 9.11 -3.68 8.76
CA ILE A 97 10.58 -3.57 8.81
C ILE A 97 11.25 -4.40 9.92
N SER A 98 10.47 -4.96 10.84
CA SER A 98 10.98 -5.89 11.86
C SER A 98 11.21 -7.31 11.34
N SER A 99 10.72 -7.64 10.15
CA SER A 99 10.84 -8.96 9.53
C SER A 99 10.56 -8.80 8.04
N ILE A 100 11.62 -8.51 7.27
CA ILE A 100 11.55 -8.31 5.82
C ILE A 100 11.55 -9.68 5.14
N SER A 101 10.55 -9.93 4.30
CA SER A 101 10.54 -11.13 3.45
C SER A 101 11.33 -10.89 2.17
N GLU A 102 11.70 -11.96 1.46
CA GLU A 102 12.37 -11.83 0.14
C GLU A 102 11.53 -11.02 -0.86
N LYS A 103 10.19 -11.11 -0.79
CA LYS A 103 9.27 -10.32 -1.63
C LYS A 103 9.33 -8.83 -1.31
N ASP A 104 9.63 -8.47 -0.06
CA ASP A 104 9.74 -7.08 0.36
C ASP A 104 11.08 -6.45 -0.07
N VAL A 105 12.14 -7.25 -0.26
CA VAL A 105 13.50 -6.77 -0.59
C VAL A 105 13.51 -5.95 -1.86
N GLU A 106 12.88 -6.43 -2.93
CA GLU A 106 12.82 -5.73 -4.22
C GLU A 106 12.09 -4.38 -4.09
N THR A 107 10.93 -4.39 -3.41
CA THR A 107 10.16 -3.17 -3.15
C THR A 107 10.95 -2.15 -2.32
N ILE A 108 11.69 -2.61 -1.30
CA ILE A 108 12.52 -1.75 -0.47
C ILE A 108 13.66 -1.14 -1.29
N LYS A 109 14.34 -1.91 -2.14
CA LYS A 109 15.39 -1.40 -3.03
C LYS A 109 14.86 -0.32 -3.97
N VAL A 110 13.70 -0.54 -4.59
CA VAL A 110 13.08 0.48 -5.43
C VAL A 110 12.72 1.74 -4.63
N LEU A 111 12.21 1.59 -3.41
CA LEU A 111 11.92 2.74 -2.55
C LEU A 111 13.19 3.49 -2.12
N GLN A 112 14.30 2.78 -1.90
CA GLN A 112 15.61 3.36 -1.63
C GLN A 112 16.12 4.17 -2.81
N ASP A 113 16.06 3.61 -4.02
CA ASP A 113 16.48 4.31 -5.24
C ASP A 113 15.56 5.49 -5.55
N PHE A 114 14.25 5.30 -5.42
CA PHE A 114 13.26 6.38 -5.57
C PHE A 114 13.52 7.51 -4.57
N SER A 115 13.94 7.21 -3.34
CA SER A 115 14.25 8.23 -2.34
C SER A 115 15.36 9.21 -2.72
N GLN A 116 16.21 8.83 -3.67
CA GLN A 116 17.29 9.68 -4.19
C GLN A 116 16.83 10.63 -5.31
N THR A 117 15.58 10.52 -5.78
CA THR A 117 15.09 11.31 -6.91
C THR A 117 14.31 12.57 -6.47
N PRO A 118 14.22 13.61 -7.33
CA PRO A 118 13.39 14.79 -7.04
C PRO A 118 11.90 14.45 -6.88
N GLU A 119 11.41 13.43 -7.60
CA GLU A 119 10.01 12.98 -7.53
C GLU A 119 9.64 12.47 -6.15
N PHE A 120 10.55 11.82 -5.43
CA PHE A 120 10.26 11.41 -4.05
C PHE A 120 9.94 12.61 -3.17
N LYS A 121 10.74 13.69 -3.24
CA LYS A 121 10.45 14.92 -2.49
C LYS A 121 9.16 15.59 -2.97
N LYS A 122 8.80 15.44 -4.26
CA LYS A 122 7.55 15.96 -4.82
C LYS A 122 6.33 15.23 -4.24
N TYR A 123 6.31 13.91 -4.32
CA TYR A 123 5.13 13.10 -4.02
C TYR A 123 5.05 12.62 -2.57
N VAL A 124 6.17 12.33 -1.90
CA VAL A 124 6.17 11.73 -0.56
C VAL A 124 6.08 12.79 0.54
N ASN A 125 5.18 12.55 1.50
CA ASN A 125 5.06 13.32 2.73
C ASN A 125 5.95 12.72 3.81
N TYR A 126 7.21 13.16 3.83
CA TYR A 126 8.22 12.63 4.74
C TYR A 126 7.89 12.87 6.21
N SER A 127 7.30 14.03 6.55
CA SER A 127 6.98 14.38 7.95
C SER A 127 5.80 13.58 8.50
N LYS A 128 4.81 13.24 7.67
CA LYS A 128 3.70 12.36 8.05
C LYS A 128 4.10 10.88 8.11
N SER A 129 5.13 10.50 7.37
CA SER A 129 5.61 9.12 7.27
C SER A 129 6.24 8.60 8.56
N LYS A 130 5.97 7.33 8.89
CA LYS A 130 6.46 6.67 10.11
C LYS A 130 7.59 5.73 9.77
N ASN A 131 8.69 5.78 10.53
CA ASN A 131 9.87 4.93 10.37
C ASN A 131 10.52 4.94 8.97
N ILE A 132 10.22 5.93 8.13
CA ILE A 132 10.72 6.03 6.75
C ILE A 132 12.26 6.05 6.67
N ARG A 133 12.93 6.76 7.59
CA ARG A 133 14.41 6.75 7.69
C ARG A 133 14.95 5.34 7.91
N ARG A 134 14.29 4.57 8.77
CA ARG A 134 14.72 3.22 9.11
C ARG A 134 14.54 2.30 7.91
N LEU A 135 13.39 2.39 7.23
CA LEU A 135 13.13 1.65 5.99
C LEU A 135 14.18 1.94 4.91
N LEU A 136 14.39 3.24 4.60
CA LEU A 136 15.32 3.65 3.54
C LEU A 136 16.79 3.32 3.86
N ASN A 137 17.15 3.15 5.13
CA ASN A 137 18.50 2.74 5.54
C ASN A 137 18.59 1.25 5.88
N THR A 138 17.55 0.45 5.61
CA THR A 138 17.60 -0.98 5.89
C THR A 138 18.55 -1.68 4.92
N LYS A 139 19.41 -2.55 5.43
CA LYS A 139 20.27 -3.40 4.59
C LYS A 139 19.42 -4.53 4.01
N VAL A 140 19.32 -4.57 2.68
CA VAL A 140 18.52 -5.49 1.87
C VAL A 140 19.29 -5.98 0.67
#